data_AF-A0A9Q5P0T5-F1
#
_entry.id   AF-A0A9Q5P0T5-F1
#
_cell.length_a   1.000
_cell.length_b   1.000
_cell.length_c   1.000
_cell.angle_alpha   90.00
_cell.angle_beta   90.00
_cell.angle_gamma   90.00
#
_symmetry.space_group_name_H-M   'P 1'
#
loop_
_entity.id
_entity.type
_entity.pdbx_description
1 polymer ?
#
loop_
_entity_poly.entity_id
_entity_poly.type
_entity_poly.pdbx_seq_one_letter_code
_entity_poly.pdbx_strand_id
1 'polypeptide(L)'
;MIENQYKISNITKFGIFVDLDDNRTGLVRWSNVPKNEKYHIGDYVSIIILNTHPDGKIDLEISTEDFNDRFENFISTSYIRLAELQEKNKHIRDFIK
;
A
#
# COMPACT_ATOMS: atom_id res chain seq x y z
N MET A 1 -5.29 -17.97 -9.02
CA MET A 1 -4.92 -17.58 -7.64
C MET A 1 -6.00 -16.60 -7.21
N ILE A 2 -6.58 -16.75 -6.01
CA ILE A 2 -7.70 -15.90 -5.60
C ILE A 2 -7.08 -14.69 -4.89
N GLU A 3 -7.07 -13.55 -5.58
CA GLU A 3 -6.67 -12.26 -5.00
C GLU A 3 -7.82 -11.73 -4.14
N ASN A 4 -7.70 -11.91 -2.82
CA ASN A 4 -8.61 -11.27 -1.89
C ASN A 4 -7.94 -10.02 -1.32
N GLN A 5 -8.60 -8.87 -1.50
CA GLN A 5 -8.25 -7.62 -0.86
C GLN A 5 -8.88 -7.56 0.53
N TYR A 6 -8.07 -7.27 1.54
CA TYR A 6 -8.54 -7.15 2.91
C TYR A 6 -8.26 -5.75 3.46
N LYS A 7 -9.13 -5.31 4.36
CA LYS A 7 -9.05 -3.97 4.94
C LYS A 7 -8.10 -3.97 6.13
N ILE A 8 -7.23 -2.97 6.19
CA ILE A 8 -6.38 -2.73 7.36
C ILE A 8 -7.24 -2.25 8.52
N SER A 9 -7.29 -3.04 9.58
CA SER A 9 -8.04 -2.73 10.81
C SER A 9 -7.18 -2.00 11.84
N ASN A 10 -5.88 -2.31 11.92
CA ASN A 10 -4.96 -1.68 12.86
C ASN A 10 -3.50 -1.74 12.39
N ILE A 11 -2.67 -0.80 12.84
CA ILE A 11 -1.23 -0.78 12.54
C ILE A 11 -0.46 -0.65 13.85
N THR A 12 0.49 -1.54 14.09
CA THR A 12 1.29 -1.58 15.32
C THR A 12 2.78 -1.62 14.99
N LYS A 13 3.63 -1.44 16.01
CA LYS A 13 5.09 -1.58 15.86
C LYS A 13 5.55 -2.99 15.43
N PHE A 14 4.68 -3.99 15.49
CA PHE A 14 5.01 -5.37 15.13
C PHE A 14 4.54 -5.74 13.70
N GLY A 15 3.53 -5.04 13.18
CA GLY A 15 2.97 -5.30 11.87
C GLY A 15 1.63 -4.61 11.63
N ILE A 16 1.02 -4.97 10.51
CA ILE A 16 -0.28 -4.50 10.05
C ILE A 16 -1.31 -5.60 10.29
N PHE A 17 -2.42 -5.25 10.94
CA PHE A 17 -3.56 -6.13 11.14
C PHE A 17 -4.61 -5.87 10.06
N VAL A 18 -5.13 -6.96 9.53
CA VAL A 18 -6.12 -6.97 8.46
C VAL A 18 -7.32 -7.79 8.91
N ASP A 19 -8.51 -7.30 8.63
CA ASP A 19 -9.73 -8.07 8.87
C ASP A 19 -9.93 -9.05 7.72
N LEU A 20 -9.85 -10.34 8.04
CA LEU A 20 -10.21 -11.42 7.13
C LEU A 20 -11.71 -11.69 7.27
N ASP A 21 -12.29 -12.30 6.24
CA ASP A 21 -13.64 -12.84 6.37
C ASP A 21 -13.70 -13.89 7.50
N ASP A 22 -14.88 -14.09 8.08
CA ASP A 22 -15.14 -15.14 9.08
C ASP A 22 -14.58 -14.83 10.49
N ASN A 23 -14.62 -13.55 10.89
CA ASN A 23 -14.24 -13.06 12.24
C ASN A 23 -12.78 -13.35 12.63
N ARG A 24 -11.91 -13.54 11.63
CA ARG A 24 -10.49 -13.81 11.80
C ARG A 24 -9.67 -12.55 11.53
N THR A 25 -8.61 -12.35 12.30
CA THR A 25 -7.67 -11.24 12.08
C THR A 25 -6.34 -11.78 11.60
N GLY A 26 -5.85 -11.23 10.49
CA GLY A 26 -4.55 -11.53 9.92
C GLY A 26 -3.47 -10.58 10.42
N LEU A 27 -2.25 -11.07 10.66
CA LEU A 27 -1.09 -10.23 10.98
C LEU A 27 -0.06 -10.30 9.85
N VAL A 28 0.21 -9.16 9.24
CA VAL A 28 1.33 -8.98 8.31
C VAL A 28 2.51 -8.39 9.07
N ARG A 29 3.63 -9.12 9.14
CA ARG A 29 4.86 -8.60 9.76
C ARG A 29 5.51 -7.54 8.89
N TRP A 30 6.11 -6.51 9.49
CA TRP A 30 6.85 -5.47 8.75
C TRP A 30 7.98 -6.02 7.87
N SER A 31 8.54 -7.19 8.20
CA SER A 31 9.53 -7.88 7.36
C SER A 31 8.98 -8.33 6.00
N ASN A 32 7.67 -8.52 5.92
CA ASN A 32 6.92 -8.98 4.76
C ASN A 32 6.14 -7.83 4.09
N VAL A 33 6.46 -6.59 4.48
CA VAL A 33 5.90 -5.37 3.90
C VAL A 33 6.99 -4.72 3.05
N PRO A 34 6.70 -4.33 1.79
CA PRO A 34 7.68 -3.64 0.97
C PRO A 34 8.14 -2.34 1.63
N LYS A 35 9.47 -2.16 1.72
CA LYS A 35 10.07 -0.98 2.33
C LYS A 35 9.75 0.24 1.47
N ASN A 36 9.29 1.32 2.11
CA ASN A 36 8.94 2.64 1.57
C ASN A 36 7.45 2.94 1.34
N GLU A 37 6.53 2.01 1.63
CA GLU A 37 5.10 2.32 1.59
C GLU A 37 4.56 2.78 2.96
N LYS A 38 3.62 3.73 2.91
CA LYS A 38 2.83 4.14 4.07
C LYS A 38 1.46 3.53 3.96
N TYR A 39 1.14 2.66 4.90
CA TYR A 39 -0.18 2.08 5.06
C TYR A 39 -0.97 2.87 6.10
N HIS A 40 -2.26 3.04 5.84
CA HIS A 40 -3.18 3.69 6.77
C HIS A 40 -4.29 2.72 7.19
N ILE A 41 -4.84 2.96 8.37
CA ILE A 41 -6.01 2.23 8.84
C ILE A 41 -7.17 2.54 7.89
N GLY A 42 -7.81 1.49 7.38
CA GLY A 42 -8.88 1.57 6.40
C GLY A 42 -8.48 1.36 4.95
N ASP A 43 -7.18 1.32 4.62
CA ASP A 43 -6.71 0.96 3.28
C ASP A 43 -7.04 -0.52 2.98
N TYR A 44 -7.29 -0.83 1.71
CA TYR A 44 -7.43 -2.21 1.22
C TYR A 44 -6.10 -2.65 0.62
N VAL A 45 -5.66 -3.86 0.96
CA VAL A 45 -4.42 -4.46 0.45
C VAL A 45 -4.68 -5.90 0.02
N SER A 46 -4.09 -6.31 -1.09
CA SER A 46 -4.07 -7.72 -1.50
C SER A 46 -3.07 -8.51 -0.68
N ILE A 47 -3.51 -9.66 -0.16
CA ILE A 47 -2.72 -10.45 0.78
C ILE A 47 -2.69 -11.90 0.36
N ILE A 48 -1.51 -12.50 0.44
CA ILE A 48 -1.28 -13.91 0.17
C ILE A 48 -1.10 -14.63 1.50
N ILE A 49 -1.84 -15.73 1.67
CA ILE A 49 -1.70 -16.61 2.84
C ILE A 49 -0.47 -17.48 2.61
N LEU A 50 0.57 -17.28 3.43
CA LEU A 50 1.80 -18.06 3.34
C LEU A 50 1.68 -19.37 4.12
N ASN A 51 1.22 -19.29 5.36
CA ASN A 51 1.14 -20.46 6.22
C ASN A 51 0.03 -20.31 7.27
N THR A 52 -0.63 -21.43 7.58
CA THR A 52 -1.66 -21.49 8.63
C THR A 52 -1.16 -22.41 9.73
N HIS A 53 -1.03 -21.88 10.94
CA HIS A 53 -0.57 -22.63 12.08
C HIS A 53 -1.75 -23.21 12.88
N PRO A 54 -1.58 -24.39 13.49
CA PRO A 54 -2.62 -25.03 14.29
C PRO A 54 -2.97 -24.26 15.58
N ASP A 55 -2.18 -23.26 15.97
CA ASP A 55 -2.48 -22.33 17.07
C ASP A 55 -3.40 -21.17 16.65
N GLY A 56 -3.88 -21.18 15.40
CA GLY A 56 -4.77 -20.15 14.84
C GLY A 56 -4.05 -18.94 14.26
N LYS A 57 -2.71 -18.91 14.27
CA LYS A 57 -1.94 -17.85 13.61
C LYS A 57 -1.85 -18.09 12.12
N ILE A 58 -1.95 -17.01 11.36
CA ILE A 58 -1.83 -17.02 9.91
C ILE A 58 -0.70 -16.06 9.55
N ASP A 59 0.36 -16.60 8.95
CA ASP A 59 1.43 -15.79 8.37
C ASP A 59 0.96 -15.27 7.00
N LEU A 60 1.02 -13.95 6.84
CA LEU A 60 0.52 -13.23 5.68
C LEU A 60 1.61 -12.35 5.06
N GLU A 61 1.55 -12.20 3.74
CA GLU A 61 2.42 -11.32 2.96
C GLU A 61 1.60 -10.45 2.01
N ILE A 62 2.04 -9.20 1.81
CA ILE A 62 1.40 -8.28 0.88
C ILE A 62 1.76 -8.69 -0.54
N SER A 63 0.76 -8.85 -1.41
CA SER A 63 1.01 -9.13 -2.83
C SER A 63 1.73 -7.96 -3.49
N THR A 64 2.82 -8.26 -4.19
CA THR A 64 3.65 -7.30 -4.92
C THR A 64 2.94 -6.68 -6.13
N GLU A 65 1.88 -7.29 -6.66
CA GLU A 65 1.12 -6.75 -7.79
C GLU A 65 0.40 -5.45 -7.42
N ASP A 66 -0.31 -5.44 -6.29
CA ASP A 66 -0.96 -4.22 -5.75
C ASP A 66 0.06 -3.12 -5.43
N PHE A 67 1.26 -3.51 -4.96
CA PHE A 67 2.35 -2.56 -4.69
C PHE A 67 2.84 -1.87 -5.97
N ASN A 68 3.14 -2.66 -7.00
CA ASN A 68 3.65 -2.12 -8.26
C ASN A 68 2.61 -1.17 -8.88
N ASP A 69 1.34 -1.56 -8.92
CA ASP A 69 0.29 -0.73 -9.50
C ASP A 69 0.08 0.57 -8.74
N ARG A 70 0.06 0.54 -7.40
CA ARG A 70 -0.05 1.76 -6.58
C ARG A 70 1.17 2.65 -6.70
N PHE A 71 2.36 2.06 -6.74
CA PHE A 71 3.62 2.79 -6.90
C PHE A 71 3.71 3.46 -8.28
N GLU A 72 3.39 2.73 -9.35
CA GLU A 72 3.34 3.28 -10.71
C GLU A 72 2.33 4.44 -10.83
N ASN A 73 1.15 4.29 -10.22
CA ASN A 73 0.16 5.37 -10.16
C ASN A 73 0.68 6.61 -9.40
N PHE A 74 1.35 6.41 -8.26
CA PHE A 74 1.93 7.49 -7.47
C PHE A 74 3.03 8.24 -8.24
N ILE A 75 3.94 7.48 -8.87
CA ILE A 75 5.05 8.03 -9.63
C ILE A 75 4.53 8.81 -10.85
N SER A 76 3.58 8.24 -11.58
CA SER A 76 2.94 8.88 -12.74
C SER A 76 2.26 10.19 -12.34
N THR A 77 1.47 10.18 -11.25
CA THR A 77 0.78 11.37 -10.74
C THR A 77 1.78 12.45 -10.31
N SER A 78 2.87 12.05 -9.64
CA SER A 78 3.91 12.95 -9.19
C SER A 78 4.64 13.62 -10.35
N TYR A 79 4.98 12.85 -11.40
CA TYR A 79 5.62 13.39 -12.60
C TYR A 79 4.71 14.38 -13.36
N ILE A 80 3.43 14.06 -13.52
CA ILE A 80 2.45 14.97 -14.15
C ILE A 80 2.40 16.29 -13.38
N ARG A 81 2.27 16.23 -12.05
CA ARG A 81 2.21 17.43 -11.21
C ARG A 81 3.48 18.26 -11.28
N LEU A 82 4.65 17.62 -11.38
CA LEU A 82 5.93 18.33 -11.57
C LEU A 82 6.00 19.04 -12.92
N ALA A 83 5.53 18.41 -14.00
CA ALA A 83 5.48 19.03 -15.32
C ALA A 83 4.56 20.27 -15.33
N GLU A 84 3.36 20.15 -14.74
CA GLU A 84 2.43 21.28 -14.61
C GLU A 84 3.04 22.45 -13.82
N LEU A 85 3.75 22.16 -12.73
CA LEU A 85 4.41 23.18 -11.93
C LEU A 85 5.54 23.88 -12.69
N GLN A 86 6.30 23.15 -13.49
CA GLN A 86 7.35 23.73 -14.33
C GLN A 86 6.78 24.67 -15.40
N GLU A 87 5.67 24.28 -16.02
CA GLU A 87 5.00 25.10 -17.02
C GLU A 87 4.41 26.37 -16.42
N LYS A 88 3.74 26.26 -15.26
CA LYS A 88 3.28 27.43 -14.48
C LYS A 88 4.44 28.35 -14.11
N ASN A 89 5.57 27.80 -13.67
CA ASN A 89 6.76 28.58 -13.33
C ASN A 89 7.37 29.29 -14.55
N LYS A 90 7.31 28.68 -15.73
CA LYS A 90 7.75 29.31 -16.99
C LYS A 90 6.85 30.49 -17.34
N HIS A 91 5.53 30.32 -17.30
CA HIS A 91 4.57 31.40 -17.53
C HIS A 91 4.77 32.58 -16.59
N ILE A 92 5.01 32.32 -15.31
CA ILE A 92 5.30 33.37 -14.32
C ILE A 92 6.59 34.14 -14.70
N ARG A 93 7.65 33.44 -15.12
CA ARG A 93 8.90 34.08 -15.56
C ARG A 93 8.71 34.93 -16.81
N ASP A 94 7.92 34.46 -17.77
CA ASP A 94 7.65 35.17 -19.02
C ASP A 94 6.74 36.39 -18.79
N PHE A 95 5.89 36.39 -17.75
CA PHE A 95 5.03 37.52 -17.38
C PHE A 95 5.75 38.63 -16.59
N ILE A 96 6.84 38.30 -15.88
CA ILE A 96 7.62 39.25 -15.07
C ILE A 96 8.75 39.93 -15.88
N LYS A 97 9.04 39.43 -17.09
CA LYS A 97 9.95 40.07 -18.05
C LYS A 97 9.22 41.07 -18.93
#